data_AF-A0A817N578-F1
#
_entry.id   AF-A0A817N578-F1
#
_cell.length_a   1.000
_cell.length_b   1.000
_cell.length_c   1.000
_cell.angle_alpha   90.00
_cell.angle_beta   90.00
_cell.angle_gamma   90.00
#
_symmetry.space_group_name_H-M   'P 1'
#
loop_
_entity.id
_entity.type
_entity.pdbx_description
1 polymer ?
#
loop_
_entity_poly.entity_id
_entity_poly.type
_entity_poly.pdbx_seq_one_letter_code
_entity_poly.pdbx_strand_id
1 'polypeptide(L)'
;MRPLDSVQQRSVAQESIVKPEKRYNQIMDIINKRNFNADSYLKALNIHVKTGEMLKINARILPPPQIKYRTQNNQEVIEHVSLGKWKIRNQFRSTSIINTWGMIYFGPKSNNDIIEIIKNFEQQLPSVS
;
A
#
# COMPACT_ATOMS: atom_id res chain seq x y z
N MET A 1 3.43 -5.17 -27.10
CA MET A 1 3.69 -3.92 -26.32
C MET A 1 5.02 -4.11 -25.60
N ARG A 2 5.99 -3.19 -25.73
CA ARG A 2 7.29 -3.30 -25.04
C ARG A 2 7.13 -2.80 -23.58
N PRO A 3 7.67 -3.48 -22.56
CA PRO A 3 7.64 -3.00 -21.18
C PRO A 3 8.35 -1.64 -21.04
N LEU A 4 7.83 -0.79 -20.15
CA LEU A 4 8.46 0.48 -19.79
C LEU A 4 9.69 0.22 -18.92
N ASP A 5 10.75 1.00 -19.14
CA ASP A 5 11.92 1.00 -18.25
C ASP A 5 11.59 1.69 -16.90
N SER A 6 12.38 1.43 -15.86
CA SER A 6 12.26 1.98 -14.50
C SER A 6 12.05 3.50 -14.45
N VAL A 7 12.78 4.26 -15.27
CA VAL A 7 12.64 5.72 -15.33
C VAL A 7 11.27 6.12 -15.89
N GLN A 8 10.82 5.42 -16.94
CA GLN A 8 9.52 5.64 -17.56
C GLN A 8 8.38 5.23 -16.61
N GLN A 9 8.53 4.10 -15.91
CA GLN A 9 7.56 3.65 -14.90
C GLN A 9 7.41 4.68 -13.78
N ARG A 10 8.53 5.24 -13.29
CA ARG A 10 8.50 6.29 -12.27
C ARG A 10 7.77 7.53 -12.76
N SER A 11 8.07 8.00 -13.97
CA SER A 11 7.42 9.17 -14.56
C SER A 11 5.90 8.94 -14.72
N VAL A 12 5.50 7.80 -15.29
CA VAL A 12 4.07 7.44 -15.42
C VAL A 12 3.38 7.36 -14.05
N ALA A 13 4.03 6.78 -13.05
CA ALA A 13 3.49 6.71 -11.70
C ALA A 13 3.29 8.11 -11.09
N GLN A 14 4.27 9.01 -11.23
CA GLN A 14 4.18 10.37 -10.72
C GLN A 14 3.00 11.14 -11.33
N GLU A 15 2.78 10.99 -12.63
CA GLU A 15 1.65 11.63 -13.32
C GLU A 15 0.29 10.97 -13.00
N SER A 16 0.29 9.66 -12.75
CA SER A 16 -0.93 8.88 -12.53
C SER A 16 -1.43 8.94 -11.09
N ILE A 17 -0.54 9.16 -10.10
CA ILE A 17 -0.90 9.25 -8.69
C ILE A 17 -1.54 10.61 -8.41
N VAL A 18 -2.85 10.60 -8.21
CA VAL A 18 -3.65 11.81 -7.97
C VAL A 18 -4.50 11.59 -6.71
N LYS A 19 -4.59 12.62 -5.85
CA LYS A 19 -5.44 12.59 -4.65
C LYS A 19 -6.92 12.36 -5.04
N PRO A 20 -7.73 11.65 -4.23
CA PRO A 20 -9.12 11.34 -4.55
C PRO A 20 -9.96 12.56 -4.95
N GLU A 21 -9.85 13.68 -4.23
CA GLU A 21 -10.58 14.92 -4.54
C GLU A 21 -10.20 15.50 -5.91
N LYS A 22 -8.90 15.57 -6.23
CA LYS A 22 -8.43 16.04 -7.53
C LYS A 22 -8.86 15.09 -8.64
N ARG A 23 -8.83 13.76 -8.40
CA ARG A 23 -9.32 12.76 -9.34
C ARG A 23 -10.82 12.92 -9.60
N TYR A 24 -11.62 13.17 -8.56
CA TYR A 24 -13.05 13.45 -8.68
C TYR A 24 -13.30 14.66 -9.60
N ASN A 25 -12.64 15.79 -9.33
CA ASN A 25 -12.79 17.00 -10.14
C ASN A 25 -12.39 16.78 -11.60
N GLN A 26 -11.28 16.08 -11.86
CA GLN A 26 -10.86 15.72 -13.22
C GLN A 26 -11.93 14.90 -13.95
N ILE A 27 -12.58 13.95 -13.29
CA ILE A 27 -13.65 13.15 -13.90
C ILE A 27 -14.86 14.05 -14.21
N MET A 28 -15.27 14.91 -13.29
CA MET A 28 -16.40 15.82 -13.51
C MET A 28 -16.14 16.82 -14.62
N ASP A 29 -14.92 17.35 -14.73
CA ASP A 29 -14.51 18.21 -15.84
C ASP A 29 -14.60 17.49 -17.18
N ILE A 30 -14.17 16.22 -17.25
CA ILE A 30 -14.28 15.40 -18.47
C ILE A 30 -15.75 15.19 -18.84
N ILE A 31 -16.61 14.87 -17.88
CA ILE A 31 -18.04 14.66 -18.09
C ILE A 31 -18.70 15.94 -18.63
N ASN A 32 -18.41 17.09 -18.02
CA ASN A 32 -18.92 18.39 -18.45
C ASN A 32 -18.45 18.76 -19.86
N LYS A 33 -17.15 18.59 -20.15
CA LYS A 33 -16.58 18.87 -21.46
C LYS A 33 -17.13 17.94 -22.54
N ARG A 34 -17.35 16.66 -22.22
CA ARG A 34 -17.83 15.69 -23.21
C ARG A 34 -19.29 15.91 -23.60
N ASN A 35 -20.10 16.48 -22.70
CA ASN A 35 -21.51 16.80 -22.93
C ASN A 35 -22.26 15.63 -23.59
N PHE A 36 -22.24 14.46 -22.93
CA PHE A 36 -22.75 13.19 -23.49
C PHE A 36 -24.18 13.31 -24.05
N ASN A 37 -25.03 14.13 -23.43
CA ASN A 37 -26.43 14.30 -23.88
C ASN A 37 -26.56 15.11 -25.17
N ALA A 38 -25.48 15.71 -25.68
CA ALA A 38 -25.44 16.33 -27.00
C ALA A 38 -25.05 15.34 -28.13
N ASP A 39 -24.50 14.17 -27.79
CA ASP A 39 -24.04 13.16 -28.75
C ASP A 39 -25.22 12.58 -29.55
N SER A 40 -25.10 12.58 -30.88
CA SER A 40 -26.18 12.17 -31.79
C SER A 40 -26.51 10.69 -31.69
N TYR A 41 -25.53 9.82 -31.43
CA TYR A 41 -25.77 8.39 -31.29
C TYR A 41 -26.51 8.08 -29.99
N LEU A 42 -26.12 8.74 -28.88
CA LEU A 42 -26.82 8.57 -27.60
C LEU A 42 -28.25 9.09 -27.67
N LYS A 43 -28.48 10.22 -28.35
CA LYS A 43 -29.83 10.74 -28.61
C LYS A 43 -30.67 9.78 -29.44
N ALA A 44 -30.12 9.22 -30.52
CA ALA A 44 -30.84 8.28 -31.39
C ALA A 44 -31.27 7.00 -30.65
N LEU A 45 -30.53 6.62 -29.60
CA LEU A 45 -30.83 5.47 -28.74
C LEU A 45 -31.65 5.85 -27.49
N ASN A 46 -32.11 7.10 -27.36
CA ASN A 46 -32.80 7.63 -26.18
C ASN A 46 -32.01 7.41 -24.86
N ILE A 47 -30.67 7.44 -24.91
CA ILE A 47 -29.80 7.32 -23.74
C ILE A 47 -29.55 8.72 -23.15
N HIS A 48 -29.74 8.85 -21.85
CA HIS A 48 -29.45 10.07 -21.11
C HIS A 48 -28.48 9.80 -19.97
N VAL A 49 -27.41 10.61 -19.90
CA VAL A 49 -26.35 10.51 -18.88
C VAL A 49 -26.55 11.61 -17.86
N LYS A 50 -26.62 11.25 -16.57
CA LYS A 50 -26.63 12.22 -15.47
C LYS A 50 -25.21 12.78 -15.28
N THR A 51 -25.02 14.08 -15.49
CA THR A 51 -23.68 14.72 -15.52
C THR A 51 -23.35 15.60 -14.32
N GLY A 52 -24.34 15.97 -13.50
CA GLY A 52 -24.14 16.93 -12.39
C GLY A 52 -23.52 16.36 -11.11
N GLU A 53 -23.59 15.05 -10.90
CA GLU A 53 -23.01 14.39 -9.72
C GLU A 53 -22.71 12.90 -10.01
N MET A 54 -21.69 12.36 -9.35
CA MET A 54 -21.48 10.91 -9.33
C MET A 54 -22.57 10.24 -8.48
N LEU A 55 -22.84 8.97 -8.77
CA LEU A 55 -23.78 8.18 -7.99
C LEU A 55 -23.36 8.12 -6.52
N LYS A 56 -24.25 8.54 -5.62
CA LYS A 56 -24.06 8.44 -4.17
C LYS A 56 -24.48 7.06 -3.69
N ILE A 57 -23.62 6.42 -2.90
CA ILE A 57 -23.84 5.09 -2.35
C ILE A 57 -23.71 5.16 -0.84
N ASN A 58 -24.70 4.61 -0.13
CA ASN A 58 -24.65 4.49 1.33
C ASN A 58 -23.73 3.33 1.73
N ALA A 59 -22.47 3.66 2.03
CA ALA A 59 -21.47 2.70 2.46
C ALA A 59 -21.48 2.50 3.99
N ARG A 60 -20.82 1.44 4.45
CA ARG A 60 -20.58 1.16 5.87
C ARG A 60 -19.07 1.12 6.12
N ILE A 61 -18.65 1.71 7.24
CA ILE A 61 -17.28 1.55 7.77
C ILE A 61 -17.38 0.50 8.88
N LEU A 62 -16.74 -0.65 8.68
CA LEU A 62 -16.71 -1.69 9.70
C LEU A 62 -15.75 -1.27 10.83
N PRO A 63 -16.09 -1.59 12.10
CA PRO A 63 -15.18 -1.32 13.20
C PRO A 63 -13.89 -2.13 13.01
N PRO A 64 -12.72 -1.54 13.32
CA PRO A 64 -11.47 -2.26 13.24
C PRO A 64 -11.43 -3.43 14.22
N PRO A 65 -10.82 -4.58 13.85
CA PRO A 65 -10.55 -5.64 14.81
C PRO A 65 -9.47 -5.21 15.81
N GLN A 66 -9.45 -5.85 16.96
CA GLN A 66 -8.36 -5.75 17.92
C GLN A 66 -7.26 -6.75 17.57
N ILE A 67 -6.00 -6.32 17.67
CA ILE A 67 -4.84 -7.19 17.46
C ILE A 67 -4.34 -7.66 18.82
N LYS A 68 -4.24 -8.98 19.00
CA LYS A 68 -3.76 -9.58 20.26
C LYS A 68 -2.33 -10.09 20.11
N TYR A 69 -1.48 -9.66 21.02
CA TYR A 69 -0.10 -10.11 21.19
C TYR A 69 0.12 -10.68 22.59
N ARG A 70 1.32 -11.23 22.82
CA ARG A 70 1.79 -11.62 24.15
C ARG A 70 3.11 -10.90 24.47
N THR A 71 3.28 -10.52 25.73
CA THR A 71 4.58 -10.08 26.25
C THR A 71 5.48 -11.27 26.55
N GLN A 72 6.76 -11.00 26.84
CA GLN A 72 7.71 -12.01 27.35
C GLN A 72 7.19 -12.70 28.63
N ASN A 73 6.42 -11.99 29.46
CA ASN A 73 5.79 -12.53 30.68
C ASN A 73 4.46 -13.25 30.38
N ASN A 74 4.16 -13.58 29.12
CA ASN A 74 2.96 -14.27 28.65
C ASN A 74 1.64 -13.53 28.96
N GLN A 75 1.70 -12.21 29.18
CA GLN A 75 0.51 -11.37 29.36
C GLN A 75 -0.06 -10.94 28.01
N GLU A 76 -1.38 -10.98 27.85
CA GLU A 76 -2.04 -10.48 26.63
C GLU A 76 -1.92 -8.96 26.52
N VAL A 77 -1.52 -8.49 25.35
CA VAL A 77 -1.53 -7.06 24.99
C VAL A 77 -2.43 -6.87 23.79
N ILE A 78 -3.26 -5.84 23.86
CA ILE A 78 -4.21 -5.48 22.80
C ILE A 78 -3.70 -4.22 22.12
N GLU A 79 -3.46 -4.30 20.82
CA GLU A 79 -3.15 -3.17 19.96
C GLU A 79 -4.38 -2.79 19.13
N HIS A 80 -4.60 -1.48 19.00
CA HIS A 80 -5.75 -0.93 18.29
C HIS A 80 -5.39 -0.57 16.85
N VAL A 81 -6.20 -1.04 15.90
CA VAL A 81 -6.06 -0.64 14.49
C VAL A 81 -6.75 0.71 14.29
N SER A 82 -6.00 1.66 13.74
CA SER A 82 -6.48 2.98 13.33
C SER A 82 -6.18 3.21 11.86
N LEU A 83 -7.20 3.60 11.09
CA LEU A 83 -7.09 3.84 9.64
C LEU A 83 -6.40 2.69 8.87
N GLY A 84 -6.71 1.45 9.25
CA GLY A 84 -6.15 0.24 8.64
C GLY A 84 -4.69 -0.06 9.01
N LYS A 85 -4.13 0.60 10.02
CA LYS A 85 -2.74 0.43 10.48
C LYS A 85 -2.69 0.22 11.99
N TRP A 86 -1.68 -0.51 12.45
CA TRP A 86 -1.34 -0.64 13.87
C TRP A 86 0.19 -0.63 14.03
N LYS A 87 0.68 -0.42 15.25
CA LYS A 87 2.11 -0.45 15.56
C LYS A 87 2.50 -1.83 16.05
N ILE A 88 3.60 -2.38 15.53
CA ILE A 88 4.24 -3.58 16.07
C ILE A 88 5.34 -3.10 17.03
N ARG A 89 5.29 -3.51 18.30
CA ARG A 89 6.25 -3.09 19.33
C ARG A 89 7.13 -4.26 19.81
N ASN A 90 7.72 -5.02 18.89
CA ASN A 90 8.43 -6.28 19.18
C ASN A 90 7.59 -7.26 20.04
N GLN A 91 6.28 -7.24 19.85
CA GLN A 91 5.38 -8.17 20.52
C GLN A 91 4.93 -9.22 19.52
N PHE A 92 4.97 -10.48 19.95
CA PHE A 92 4.58 -11.62 19.14
C PHE A 92 3.49 -12.38 19.89
N ARG A 93 2.52 -12.94 19.16
CA ARG A 93 1.49 -13.78 19.81
C ARG A 93 2.08 -15.12 20.28
N SER A 94 2.99 -15.66 19.51
CA SER A 94 3.76 -16.86 19.80
C SER A 94 5.13 -16.73 19.12
N THR A 95 6.19 -17.06 19.83
CA THR A 95 7.56 -17.09 19.30
C THR A 95 7.99 -18.53 19.04
N SER A 96 9.00 -18.69 18.18
CA SER A 96 9.66 -19.97 17.94
C SER A 96 11.15 -19.76 18.08
N ILE A 97 11.84 -20.76 18.62
CA ILE A 97 13.28 -20.70 18.84
C ILE A 97 13.99 -21.04 17.53
N ILE A 98 14.87 -20.14 17.07
CA ILE A 98 15.74 -20.37 15.92
C ILE A 98 17.07 -20.91 16.46
N ASN A 99 17.27 -22.22 16.35
CA ASN A 99 18.48 -22.88 16.86
C ASN A 99 19.69 -22.73 15.92
N THR A 100 19.44 -22.64 14.61
CA THR A 100 20.49 -22.58 13.60
C THR A 100 20.02 -21.75 12.43
N TRP A 101 20.87 -20.82 12.00
CA TRP A 101 20.66 -19.97 10.83
C TRP A 101 22.02 -19.64 10.21
N GLY A 102 22.02 -19.10 9.00
CA GLY A 102 23.23 -18.67 8.32
C GLY A 102 22.92 -17.63 7.25
N MET A 103 23.94 -16.92 6.78
CA MET A 103 23.80 -15.90 5.76
C MET A 103 24.76 -16.17 4.60
N ILE A 104 24.26 -16.00 3.37
CA ILE A 104 25.02 -16.21 2.14
C ILE A 104 24.95 -14.93 1.32
N TYR A 105 26.11 -14.39 0.95
CA TYR A 105 26.23 -13.20 0.13
C TYR A 105 26.46 -13.57 -1.34
N PHE A 106 25.58 -13.10 -2.22
CA PHE A 106 25.71 -13.24 -3.67
C PHE A 106 26.13 -11.90 -4.27
N GLY A 107 27.43 -11.69 -4.40
CA GLY A 107 27.99 -10.53 -5.09
C GLY A 107 29.35 -10.82 -5.70
N PRO A 108 29.81 -9.98 -6.63
CA PRO A 108 30.94 -10.28 -7.50
C PRO A 108 32.26 -10.51 -6.74
N LYS A 109 32.50 -9.77 -5.64
CA LYS A 109 33.57 -10.03 -4.65
C LYS A 109 33.13 -9.52 -3.27
N SER A 110 33.47 -10.25 -2.22
CA SER A 110 33.44 -9.73 -0.85
C SER A 110 34.65 -8.82 -0.64
N ASN A 111 34.43 -7.58 -0.20
CA ASN A 111 35.46 -6.72 0.35
C ASN A 111 35.26 -6.58 1.88
N ASN A 112 36.21 -5.93 2.56
CA ASN A 112 36.12 -5.76 4.01
C ASN A 112 34.85 -5.00 4.43
N ASP A 113 34.40 -4.03 3.65
CA ASP A 113 33.18 -3.25 3.94
C ASP A 113 31.92 -4.13 3.92
N ILE A 114 31.79 -5.02 2.93
CA ILE A 114 30.66 -5.96 2.85
C ILE A 114 30.67 -6.92 4.04
N ILE A 115 31.85 -7.41 4.43
CA ILE A 115 32.00 -8.28 5.59
C ILE A 115 31.61 -7.53 6.87
N GLU A 116 31.99 -6.26 7.00
CA GLU A 116 31.63 -5.42 8.14
C GLU A 116 30.12 -5.15 8.20
N ILE A 117 29.48 -4.85 7.07
CA ILE A 117 28.02 -4.69 6.98
C ILE A 117 27.30 -5.97 7.42
N ILE A 118 27.78 -7.13 6.95
CA ILE A 118 27.23 -8.44 7.31
C ILE A 118 27.35 -8.70 8.81
N LYS A 119 28.52 -8.42 9.40
CA LYS A 119 28.74 -8.58 10.84
C LYS A 119 27.89 -7.61 11.66
N ASN A 120 27.76 -6.37 11.21
CA ASN A 120 26.90 -5.38 11.87
C ASN A 120 25.44 -5.79 11.83
N PHE A 121 24.97 -6.32 10.70
CA PHE A 121 23.61 -6.88 10.59
C PHE A 121 23.41 -8.08 11.52
N GLU A 122 24.36 -9.01 11.57
CA GLU A 122 24.34 -10.16 12.49
C GLU A 122 24.25 -9.70 13.96
N GLN A 123 25.00 -8.68 14.37
CA GLN A 123 24.96 -8.13 15.73
C GLN A 123 23.65 -7.41 16.05
N GLN A 124 22.98 -6.83 15.06
CA GLN A 124 21.71 -6.12 15.24
C GLN A 124 20.51 -7.06 15.30
N LEU A 125 20.58 -8.23 14.65
CA LEU A 125 19.50 -9.23 14.61
C LEU A 125 18.97 -9.66 16.00
N PRO A 126 19.84 -9.94 17.01
CA PRO A 126 19.43 -10.28 18.38
C PRO A 126 18.71 -9.13 19.12
N SER A 127 18.94 -7.87 18.72
CA SER A 127 18.41 -6.69 19.41
C SER A 127 17.00 -6.27 18.98
N VAL A 128 16.42 -6.97 17.99
CA VAL A 128 15.04 -6.74 17.50
C VAL A 128 14.02 -7.68 18.19
N SER A 129 14.46 -8.42 19.22
CA SER A 129 13.61 -9.29 20.05
C SER A 129 13.10 -8.60 21.31
#